data_AF-A0A520U4W1-F1
#
_entry.id   AF-A0A520U4W1-F1
#
_cell.length_a   1.000
_cell.length_b   1.000
_cell.length_c   1.000
_cell.angle_alpha   90.00
_cell.angle_beta   90.00
_cell.angle_gamma   90.00
#
_symmetry.space_group_name_H-M   'P 1'
#
loop_
_entity.id
_entity.type
_entity.pdbx_description
1 polymer ?
#
loop_
_entity_poly.entity_id
_entity_poly.type
_entity_poly.pdbx_seq_one_letter_code
_entity_poly.pdbx_strand_id
1 'polypeptide(L)' 'MEDLLKQKCVACRADAPRVTDDELPGLLKEIPDWQPITKDSVLMLNKVFKFDDYEQSLKFTQKVAALAEEEDHHPA' A
#
# COMPACT_ATOMS: atom_id res chain seq x y z
N MET A 1 3.31 -9.72 -9.53
CA MET A 1 3.87 -9.39 -8.19
C MET A 1 5.37 -9.17 -8.24
N GLU A 2 6.16 -9.98 -8.99
CA GLU A 2 7.63 -9.83 -9.04
C GLU A 2 8.12 -8.45 -9.51
N ASP A 3 7.37 -7.74 -10.35
CA ASP A 3 7.78 -6.42 -10.85
C ASP A 3 7.44 -5.27 -9.90
N LEU A 4 6.34 -5.34 -9.15
CA LEU A 4 6.01 -4.34 -8.12
C LEU A 4 7.06 -4.33 -7.00
N LEU A 5 7.58 -5.50 -6.61
CA LEU A 5 8.60 -5.62 -5.56
C LEU A 5 9.96 -5.01 -5.94
N LYS A 6 10.22 -4.77 -7.22
CA LYS A 6 11.45 -4.15 -7.70
C LYS A 6 11.35 -2.62 -7.78
N GLN A 7 10.15 -2.07 -7.63
CA GLN A 7 9.96 -0.63 -7.60
C GLN A 7 10.38 -0.10 -6.24
N LYS A 8 11.06 1.05 -6.23
CA LYS A 8 11.40 1.79 -5.01
C LYS A 8 10.48 2.98 -4.90
N CYS A 9 10.00 3.27 -3.69
CA CYS A 9 9.38 4.55 -3.45
C CYS A 9 10.46 5.63 -3.60
N VAL A 10 10.23 6.54 -4.53
CA VAL A 10 10.96 7.81 -4.55
C VAL A 10 10.15 8.80 -3.71
N ALA A 11 10.85 9.70 -3.02
CA ALA A 11 10.24 10.70 -2.15
C ALA A 11 8.97 11.29 -2.79
N CYS A 12 7.88 11.32 -2.03
CA CYS A 12 6.58 11.73 -2.52
C CYS A 12 6.66 13.17 -3.05
N ARG A 13 6.67 13.32 -4.38
CA ARG A 13 6.62 14.63 -5.04
C ARG A 13 5.19 14.92 -5.43
N ALA A 14 4.81 16.20 -5.39
CA ALA A 14 3.47 16.65 -5.78
C ALA A 14 3.13 16.33 -7.25
N ASP A 15 4.14 16.10 -8.10
CA ASP A 15 4.02 15.75 -9.51
C ASP A 15 4.13 14.25 -9.79
N ALA A 16 4.20 13.40 -8.76
CA ALA A 16 4.25 11.96 -8.95
C ALA A 16 3.04 11.49 -9.80
N PRO A 17 3.27 10.67 -10.84
CA PRO A 17 2.21 10.22 -11.71
C PRO A 17 1.18 9.41 -10.89
N ARG A 18 -0.09 9.73 -11.10
CA ARG A 18 -1.18 8.96 -10.51
C ARG A 18 -1.45 7.73 -11.37
N VAL A 19 -1.78 6.63 -10.71
CA VAL A 19 -2.35 5.46 -11.39
C VAL A 19 -3.60 5.92 -12.15
N THR A 20 -3.64 5.65 -13.45
CA THR A 20 -4.77 5.98 -14.31
C THR A 20 -5.90 4.95 -14.19
N ASP A 21 -7.10 5.34 -14.63
CA ASP A 21 -8.26 4.44 -14.63
C ASP A 21 -8.06 3.19 -15.52
N ASP A 22 -7.22 3.30 -16.57
CA ASP A 22 -6.88 2.20 -17.48
C ASP A 22 -5.84 1.24 -16.88
N GLU A 23 -4.90 1.76 -16.07
CA GLU A 23 -3.85 0.95 -15.42
C GLU A 23 -4.37 0.20 -14.19
N LEU A 24 -5.27 0.84 -13.43
CA LEU A 24 -5.73 0.35 -12.13
C LEU A 24 -6.25 -1.10 -12.15
N PRO A 25 -7.11 -1.53 -13.11
CA PRO A 25 -7.59 -2.91 -13.15
C PRO A 25 -6.49 -3.94 -13.42
N GLY A 26 -5.43 -3.55 -14.12
CA GLY A 26 -4.26 -4.40 -14.36
C GLY A 26 -3.45 -4.60 -13.08
N LEU A 27 -3.11 -3.49 -12.41
CA LEU A 27 -2.32 -3.49 -11.18
C LEU A 27 -3.04 -4.19 -10.02
N LEU A 28 -4.36 -4.02 -9.89
CA LEU A 28 -5.14 -4.70 -8.84
C LEU A 28 -5.08 -6.23 -8.93
N LYS A 29 -4.88 -6.80 -10.13
CA LYS A 29 -4.71 -8.26 -10.29
C LYS A 29 -3.42 -8.78 -9.66
N GLU A 30 -2.41 -7.92 -9.48
CA GLU A 30 -1.16 -8.31 -8.83
C GLU A 30 -1.26 -8.32 -7.30
N ILE A 31 -2.31 -7.71 -6.74
CA ILE A 31 -2.56 -7.53 -5.31
C ILE A 31 -4.01 -7.87 -4.93
N PRO A 32 -4.47 -9.12 -5.14
CA PRO A 32 -5.90 -9.49 -5.16
C PRO A 32 -6.68 -9.26 -3.86
N ASP A 33 -6.00 -9.17 -2.72
CA ASP A 33 -6.63 -8.93 -1.42
C ASP A 33 -6.82 -7.43 -1.10
N TRP A 34 -6.30 -6.54 -1.94
CA TRP A 34 -6.39 -5.10 -1.76
C TRP A 34 -7.60 -4.55 -2.52
N GLN A 35 -8.25 -3.56 -1.94
CA GLN A 35 -9.46 -2.94 -2.49
C GLN A 35 -9.25 -1.43 -2.65
N PRO A 36 -9.62 -0.84 -3.80
CA PRO A 36 -9.68 0.60 -3.94
C PRO A 36 -10.84 1.15 -3.10
N ILE A 37 -10.58 2.17 -2.31
CA ILE A 37 -11.58 2.94 -1.56
C ILE A 37 -11.37 4.43 -1.78
N THR A 38 -12.44 5.21 -1.66
CA THR A 38 -12.35 6.67 -1.65
C THR A 38 -12.65 7.17 -0.26
N LYS A 39 -11.70 7.87 0.36
CA LYS A 39 -11.85 8.51 1.67
C LYS A 39 -11.45 9.98 1.52
N ASP A 40 -12.29 10.90 2.01
CA ASP A 40 -12.02 12.35 1.93
C ASP A 40 -11.68 12.84 0.50
N SER A 41 -12.34 12.28 -0.51
CA SER A 41 -12.09 12.51 -1.95
C SER A 41 -10.71 12.07 -2.47
N VAL A 42 -9.98 11.26 -1.71
CA VAL A 42 -8.70 10.64 -2.09
C VAL A 42 -8.93 9.16 -2.38
N LEU A 43 -8.57 8.72 -3.59
CA LEU A 43 -8.53 7.31 -3.95
C LEU A 43 -7.30 6.66 -3.31
N MET A 44 -7.52 5.56 -2.59
CA MET A 44 -6.45 4.83 -1.89
C MET A 44 -6.73 3.33 -1.87
N LEU A 45 -5.70 2.53 -1.59
CA LEU A 45 -5.84 1.09 -1.41
C LEU A 45 -6.06 0.76 0.08
N ASN A 46 -6.92 -0.22 0.35
CA ASN A 46 -7.20 -0.70 1.68
C ASN A 46 -7.18 -2.24 1.72
N LYS A 47 -6.59 -2.79 2.79
CA LYS A 47 -6.60 -4.22 3.08
C LYS A 47 -6.73 -4.44 4.59
N VAL A 48 -7.59 -5.36 4.98
CA VAL A 48 -7.77 -5.76 6.39
C VAL A 48 -6.93 -7.01 6.65
N PHE A 49 -6.01 -6.91 7.60
CA PHE A 49 -5.25 -8.05 8.11
C PHE A 49 -5.89 -8.55 9.40
N LYS A 50 -6.10 -9.87 9.49
CA LYS A 50 -6.66 -10.52 10.68
C LYS A 50 -5.57 -11.32 11.37
N PHE A 51 -5.56 -11.28 12.70
CA PHE A 51 -4.62 -11.99 13.55
C PHE A 51 -5.39 -12.68 14.67
N ASP A 52 -4.86 -13.79 15.18
CA ASP A 52 -5.50 -14.56 16.24
C ASP A 52 -5.45 -13.83 17.59
N ASP A 53 -4.46 -12.97 17.79
CA ASP A 53 -4.27 -12.19 19.01
C ASP A 53 -3.63 -10.80 18.73
N TYR A 54 -3.59 -9.98 19.78
CA TYR A 54 -3.04 -8.62 19.72
C TYR A 54 -1.51 -8.59 19.58
N GLU A 55 -0.79 -9.58 20.11
CA GLU A 55 0.67 -9.60 20.03
C GLU A 55 1.14 -9.81 18.57
N GLN A 56 0.45 -10.69 17.83
CA GLN A 56 0.72 -10.93 16.42
C GLN A 56 0.42 -9.70 15.57
N SER A 57 -0.68 -8.99 15.84
CA SER A 57 -1.01 -7.76 15.10
C SER A 57 0.03 -6.66 15.36
N LEU A 58 0.53 -6.52 16.59
CA LEU A 58 1.57 -5.57 16.93
C LEU A 58 2.90 -5.89 16.21
N LYS A 59 3.32 -7.16 16.20
CA LYS A 59 4.53 -7.60 15.49
C LYS A 59 4.43 -7.34 13.99
N PHE A 60 3.26 -7.53 13.40
CA PHE A 60 3.01 -7.19 11.99
C PHE A 60 3.14 -5.68 11.76
N THR A 61 2.45 -4.87 12.56
CA THR A 61 2.47 -3.40 12.45
C THR A 61 3.89 -2.84 12.59
N GLN A 62 4.71 -3.37 13.49
CA GLN A 62 6.11 -2.95 13.65
C GLN A 62 6.94 -3.21 12.39
N LYS A 63 6.74 -4.33 11.70
CA LYS A 63 7.42 -4.63 10.43
C LYS A 63 6.98 -3.68 9.33
N VAL A 64 5.69 -3.37 9.24
CA VAL A 64 5.16 -2.40 8.28
C VAL A 64 5.74 -1.00 8.58
N ALA A 65 5.79 -0.59 9.84
CA ALA A 65 6.35 0.70 10.24
C ALA A 65 7.83 0.82 9.87
N ALA A 66 8.64 -0.23 10.12
CA ALA A 66 10.05 -0.23 9.74
C ALA A 66 10.23 -0.08 8.21
N LEU A 67 9.42 -0.77 7.41
CA LEU A 67 9.44 -0.65 5.95
C LEU A 67 8.99 0.74 5.48
N ALA A 68 7.94 1.29 6.09
CA ALA A 68 7.42 2.62 5.77
C ALA A 68 8.47 3.72 6.01
N GLU A 69 9.27 3.61 7.08
CA GLU A 69 10.37 4.53 7.36
C GLU A 69 11.54 4.35 6.38
N GLU A 70 11.89 3.11 6.01
CA GLU A 70 12.94 2.84 5.01
C GLU A 70 12.58 3.43 3.63
N GLU A 71 11.30 3.36 3.26
CA GLU A 71 10.77 3.86 1.99
C GLU A 71 10.30 5.32 2.03
N ASP A 72 10.34 5.98 3.21
CA ASP A 72 9.78 7.32 3.46
C ASP A 72 8.34 7.48 2.91
N HIS A 73 7.50 6.48 3.16
CA HIS A 73 6.12 6.40 2.70
C HIS A 73 5.21 5.69 3.71
N HIS A 74 4.32 6.46 4.34
CA HIS A 74 3.55 5.98 5.48
C HIS A 74 2.13 5.54 5.13
N PRO A 75 1.62 4.43 5.71
CA PRO A 75 0.21 4.08 5.63
C PRO A 75 -0.67 5.06 6.43
N ALA A 76 -1.96 5.17 6.07
CA ALA A 76 -2.96 6.05 6.69
C ALA A 76 -3.80 5.36 7.77
#